data_AF-A0A968NR38-F1
#
_entry.id   AF-A0A968NR38-F1
#
_cell.length_a   1.000
_cell.length_b   1.000
_cell.length_c   1.000
_cell.angle_alpha   90.00
_cell.angle_beta   90.00
_cell.angle_gamma   90.00
#
_symmetry.space_group_name_H-M   'P 1'
#
loop_
_entity.id
_entity.type
_entity.pdbx_description
1 polymer ?
#
loop_
_entity_poly.entity_id
_entity_poly.type
_entity_poly.pdbx_seq_one_letter_code
_entity_poly.pdbx_strand_id
1 'polypeptide(L)'
;MTSVDLEKPFRDVQDSKDLVCKVFLVFSRFEFALKRSGYAKQQDYLKVDRACFVRKHSNSLLPSPLPQDLLYLRNNPPKKQKLENNCLEWQDHEPAPNDLTLKWLLDAAYTVRNNLFHGGKWTICY
;
A
#
# COMPACT_ATOMS: atom_id res chain seq x y z
N MET A 1 3.96 32.99 -10.83
CA MET A 1 3.17 31.80 -10.46
C MET A 1 3.32 30.78 -11.57
N THR A 2 4.16 29.76 -11.36
CA THR A 2 4.29 28.63 -12.28
C THR A 2 3.02 27.79 -12.18
N SER A 3 2.34 27.55 -13.31
CA SER A 3 1.20 26.64 -13.37
C SER A 3 1.64 25.25 -12.94
N VAL A 4 1.01 24.70 -11.89
CA VAL A 4 1.21 23.31 -11.49
C VAL A 4 0.67 22.43 -12.62
N ASP A 5 1.55 21.72 -13.31
CA ASP A 5 1.19 20.73 -14.32
C ASP A 5 0.56 19.51 -13.61
N LEU A 6 -0.77 19.54 -13.48
CA LEU A 6 -1.56 18.52 -12.78
C LEU A 6 -1.52 17.14 -13.46
N GLU A 7 -1.07 17.06 -14.71
CA GLU A 7 -0.94 15.81 -15.46
C GLU A 7 0.39 15.09 -15.18
N LYS A 8 1.41 15.81 -14.70
CA LYS A 8 2.76 15.29 -14.42
C LYS A 8 2.80 14.03 -13.53
N PRO A 9 2.01 13.87 -12.44
CA PRO A 9 2.06 12.67 -11.62
C PRO A 9 1.49 11.41 -12.30
N PHE A 10 0.75 11.54 -13.39
CA PHE A 10 0.12 10.39 -14.08
C PHE A 10 0.85 9.95 -15.35
N ARG A 11 1.76 10.78 -15.88
CA ARG A 11 2.51 10.48 -17.13
C ARG A 11 3.48 9.30 -17.02
N ASP A 12 3.98 9.03 -15.81
CA ASP A 12 5.01 8.01 -15.58
C ASP A 12 4.44 6.67 -15.09
N VAL A 13 3.12 6.57 -14.94
CA VAL A 13 2.47 5.27 -14.69
C VAL A 13 2.38 4.57 -16.03
N GLN A 14 3.45 3.88 -16.41
CA GLN A 14 3.55 3.00 -17.58
C GLN A 14 2.68 1.72 -17.43
N ASP A 15 1.81 1.67 -16.42
CA ASP A 15 0.90 0.56 -16.19
C ASP A 15 -0.36 0.73 -17.04
N SER A 16 -0.80 -0.36 -17.67
CA SER A 16 -2.09 -0.35 -18.35
C SER A 16 -3.20 0.09 -17.37
N LYS A 17 -4.04 1.05 -17.77
CA LYS A 17 -5.20 1.52 -16.96
C LYS A 17 -6.01 0.34 -16.41
N ASP A 18 -6.14 -0.71 -17.21
CA ASP A 18 -6.82 -1.96 -16.83
C ASP A 18 -6.19 -2.65 -15.62
N LEU A 19 -4.86 -2.71 -15.55
CA LEU A 19 -4.15 -3.30 -14.41
C LEU A 19 -4.38 -2.48 -13.14
N VAL A 20 -4.26 -1.15 -13.25
CA VAL A 20 -4.53 -0.24 -12.13
C VAL A 20 -5.96 -0.42 -11.62
N CYS A 21 -6.95 -0.41 -12.53
CA CYS A 21 -8.35 -0.66 -12.18
C CYS A 21 -8.57 -2.02 -11.52
N LYS A 22 -7.92 -3.09 -12.01
CA LYS A 22 -7.98 -4.43 -11.40
C LYS A 22 -7.43 -4.42 -9.98
N VAL A 23 -6.30 -3.77 -9.72
CA VAL A 23 -5.73 -3.65 -8.37
C VAL A 23 -6.72 -2.97 -7.43
N PHE A 24 -7.29 -1.83 -7.82
CA PHE A 24 -8.28 -1.13 -6.99
C PHE A 24 -9.54 -1.96 -6.75
N LEU A 25 -10.06 -2.64 -7.77
CA LEU A 25 -11.24 -3.49 -7.62
C LEU A 25 -11.01 -4.63 -6.63
N VAL A 26 -9.87 -5.33 -6.74
CA VAL A 26 -9.51 -6.42 -5.83
C VAL A 26 -9.30 -5.88 -4.42
N PHE A 27 -8.58 -4.76 -4.29
CA PHE A 27 -8.29 -4.15 -3.00
C PHE A 27 -9.56 -3.67 -2.28
N SER A 28 -10.48 -3.01 -2.99
CA SER A 28 -11.76 -2.58 -2.41
C SER A 28 -12.62 -3.75 -1.94
N ARG A 29 -12.64 -4.86 -2.70
CA ARG A 29 -13.35 -6.09 -2.28
C ARG A 29 -12.70 -6.72 -1.05
N PHE A 30 -11.37 -6.72 -0.98
CA PHE A 30 -10.63 -7.17 0.19
C PHE A 30 -10.95 -6.34 1.44
N GLU A 31 -10.90 -5.01 1.35
CA GLU A 31 -11.27 -4.13 2.47
C GLU A 31 -12.71 -4.34 2.91
N PHE A 32 -13.64 -4.47 1.96
CA PHE A 32 -15.04 -4.77 2.27
C PHE A 32 -15.19 -6.10 3.00
N ALA A 33 -14.51 -7.16 2.53
CA ALA A 33 -14.54 -8.47 3.15
C ALA A 33 -14.00 -8.43 4.59
N LEU A 34 -12.90 -7.71 4.83
CA LEU A 34 -12.37 -7.51 6.19
C LEU A 34 -13.40 -6.83 7.11
N LYS A 35 -14.03 -5.74 6.65
CA LYS A 35 -15.06 -5.04 7.43
C LYS A 35 -16.23 -5.97 7.75
N ARG A 36 -16.73 -6.68 6.75
CA ARG A 36 -17.87 -7.60 6.89
C ARG A 36 -17.55 -8.79 7.81
N SER A 37 -16.27 -9.14 7.96
CA SER A 37 -15.79 -10.22 8.82
C SER A 37 -15.51 -9.76 10.26
N GLY A 38 -15.88 -8.53 10.62
CA GLY A 38 -15.70 -7.97 11.97
C GLY A 38 -14.34 -7.32 12.22
N TYR A 39 -13.47 -7.22 11.21
CA TYR A 39 -12.22 -6.45 11.28
C TYR A 39 -12.48 -4.99 10.91
N ALA A 40 -13.39 -4.36 11.63
CA ALA A 40 -13.77 -2.98 11.42
C ALA A 40 -13.65 -2.18 12.72
N LYS A 41 -13.31 -0.90 12.61
CA LYS A 41 -13.27 0.04 13.72
C LYS A 41 -14.02 1.30 13.34
N GLN A 42 -14.92 1.73 14.20
CA GLN A 42 -15.62 3.00 14.08
C GLN A 42 -14.67 4.15 14.49
N GLN A 43 -14.58 5.17 13.64
CA GLN A 43 -14.02 6.49 13.93
C GLN A 43 -15.03 7.53 13.41
N ASP A 44 -14.59 8.57 12.72
CA ASP A 44 -15.48 9.48 11.95
C ASP A 44 -16.25 8.71 10.86
N TYR A 45 -15.69 7.59 10.36
CA TYR A 45 -16.33 6.63 9.47
C TYR A 45 -15.81 5.21 9.72
N LEU A 46 -16.50 4.21 9.15
CA LEU A 46 -16.14 2.80 9.31
C LEU A 46 -14.87 2.45 8.51
N LYS A 47 -13.78 2.16 9.23
CA LYS A 47 -12.48 1.76 8.67
C LYS A 47 -12.18 0.28 8.95
N VAL A 48 -11.26 -0.28 8.19
CA VAL A 48 -10.70 -1.61 8.47
C VAL A 48 -9.83 -1.54 9.72
N ASP A 49 -10.04 -2.43 10.68
CA ASP A 49 -9.14 -2.62 11.82
C ASP A 49 -8.01 -3.59 11.45
N ARG A 50 -7.01 -3.05 10.75
CA ARG A 50 -5.83 -3.80 10.29
C ARG A 50 -5.05 -4.41 11.47
N ALA A 51 -4.96 -3.68 12.58
CA ALA A 51 -4.21 -4.14 13.75
C ALA A 51 -4.91 -5.34 14.40
N CYS A 52 -6.24 -5.33 14.49
CA CYS A 52 -7.01 -6.48 14.95
C CYS A 52 -6.82 -7.68 14.02
N PHE A 53 -6.90 -7.48 12.70
CA PHE A 53 -6.69 -8.54 11.72
C PHE A 53 -5.31 -9.19 11.87
N VAL A 54 -4.25 -8.37 11.91
CA VAL A 54 -2.87 -8.84 12.08
C VAL A 54 -2.68 -9.59 13.39
N ARG A 55 -3.18 -9.07 14.52
CA ARG A 55 -3.06 -9.76 15.82
C ARG A 55 -3.74 -11.12 15.82
N LYS A 56 -4.90 -11.25 15.17
CA LYS A 56 -5.67 -12.50 15.16
C LYS A 56 -5.06 -13.57 14.24
N HIS A 57 -4.28 -13.15 13.24
CA HIS A 57 -3.71 -14.02 12.20
C HIS A 57 -2.19 -13.96 12.14
N SER A 58 -1.51 -13.44 13.18
CA SER A 58 -0.05 -13.28 13.20
C SER A 58 0.68 -14.62 13.11
N ASN A 59 0.04 -15.69 13.57
CA ASN A 59 0.58 -17.05 13.55
C ASN A 59 0.22 -17.81 12.27
N SER A 60 -0.52 -17.20 11.35
CA SER A 60 -0.81 -17.80 10.05
C SER A 60 0.49 -17.93 9.27
N LEU A 61 0.87 -19.17 8.97
CA LEU A 61 2.06 -19.45 8.19
C LEU A 61 1.87 -18.92 6.78
N LEU A 62 2.87 -18.20 6.29
CA LEU A 62 2.95 -17.91 4.87
C LEU A 62 3.23 -19.20 4.10
N PRO A 63 2.80 -19.28 2.83
CA PRO A 63 3.11 -20.43 1.99
C PRO A 63 4.62 -20.67 1.93
N SER A 64 5.02 -21.95 2.00
CA SER A 64 6.41 -22.38 1.78
C SER A 64 6.43 -23.40 0.64
N PRO A 65 7.17 -23.15 -0.46
CA PRO A 65 7.98 -21.96 -0.71
C PRO A 65 7.13 -20.69 -0.90
N LEU A 66 7.75 -19.52 -0.70
CA LEU A 66 7.09 -18.24 -0.97
C LEU A 66 6.81 -18.11 -2.47
N PRO A 67 5.60 -17.69 -2.87
CA PRO A 67 5.30 -17.35 -4.25
C PRO A 67 6.25 -16.27 -4.78
N GLN A 68 6.60 -16.38 -6.08
CA GLN A 68 7.55 -15.47 -6.72
C GLN A 68 7.15 -13.99 -6.60
N ASP A 69 5.85 -13.70 -6.63
CA ASP A 69 5.32 -12.32 -6.50
C ASP A 69 5.58 -11.75 -5.09
N LEU A 70 5.51 -12.59 -4.05
CA LEU A 70 5.84 -12.18 -2.68
C LEU A 70 7.35 -11.95 -2.52
N LEU A 71 8.18 -12.76 -3.19
CA LEU A 71 9.62 -12.54 -3.24
C LEU A 71 9.97 -11.24 -3.97
N TYR A 72 9.29 -10.95 -5.09
CA TYR A 72 9.46 -9.69 -5.79
C TYR A 72 9.11 -8.50 -4.90
N LEU A 73 7.95 -8.54 -4.23
CA LEU A 73 7.52 -7.48 -3.32
C LEU A 73 8.49 -7.28 -2.16
N ARG A 74 9.04 -8.38 -1.61
CA ARG A 74 10.07 -8.35 -0.55
C ARG A 74 11.35 -7.67 -1.02
N ASN A 75 11.83 -8.03 -2.21
CA ASN A 75 13.07 -7.51 -2.76
C ASN A 75 12.92 -6.10 -3.34
N ASN A 76 11.70 -5.66 -3.61
CA ASN A 76 11.36 -4.35 -4.16
C ASN A 76 10.25 -3.69 -3.31
N PRO A 77 10.51 -3.39 -2.02
CA PRO A 77 9.47 -2.88 -1.14
C PRO A 77 8.89 -1.56 -1.66
N PRO A 78 7.56 -1.38 -1.59
CA PRO A 78 6.93 -0.14 -2.02
C PRO A 78 7.33 1.00 -1.07
N LYS A 79 7.87 2.10 -1.63
CA LYS A 79 8.19 3.31 -0.86
C LYS A 79 6.93 3.94 -0.28
N LYS A 80 7.01 4.47 0.94
CA LYS A 80 5.93 5.21 1.60
C LYS A 80 6.11 6.70 1.37
N GLN A 81 5.02 7.41 1.13
CA GLN A 81 5.03 8.86 1.14
C GLN A 81 4.97 9.37 2.59
N LYS A 82 5.87 10.28 2.95
CA LYS A 82 5.93 10.94 4.26
C LYS A 82 5.94 12.46 4.09
N LEU A 83 5.52 13.18 5.11
CA LEU A 83 5.70 14.62 5.19
C LEU A 83 6.90 14.90 6.11
N GLU A 84 7.95 15.51 5.58
CA GLU A 84 9.14 15.91 6.32
C GLU A 84 9.53 17.32 5.89
N ASN A 85 9.77 18.22 6.85
CA ASN A 85 10.15 19.62 6.56
C ASN A 85 9.21 20.33 5.56
N ASN A 86 7.89 20.13 5.67
CA ASN A 86 6.87 20.62 4.73
C ASN A 86 7.04 20.13 3.28
N CYS A 87 7.83 19.08 3.06
CA CYS A 87 7.97 18.38 1.80
C CYS A 87 7.37 16.98 1.86
N LEU A 88 6.56 16.63 0.87
CA LEU A 88 6.16 15.26 0.59
C LEU A 88 7.38 14.53 0.03
N GLU A 89 7.91 13.59 0.80
CA GLU A 89 9.08 12.79 0.45
C GLU A 89 8.74 11.30 0.39
N TRP A 90 9.66 10.51 -0.18
CA TRP A 90 9.53 9.07 -0.31
C TRP A 90 10.53 8.35 0.58
N GLN A 91 10.03 7.54 1.50
CA GLN A 91 10.83 6.75 2.42
C GLN A 91 10.85 5.29 2.00
N ASP A 92 12.03 4.68 2.04
CA ASP A 92 12.16 3.23 1.88
C ASP A 92 11.49 2.50 3.04
N HIS A 93 10.73 1.46 2.70
CA HIS A 93 9.96 0.66 3.66
C HIS A 93 10.47 -0.77 3.63
N GLU A 94 11.71 -0.95 4.07
CA GLU A 94 12.32 -2.27 4.11
C GLU A 94 11.67 -3.13 5.20
N PRO A 95 11.33 -4.40 4.92
CA PRO A 95 11.03 -5.35 5.98
C PRO A 95 12.27 -5.49 6.88
N ALA A 96 12.07 -5.71 8.18
CA ALA A 96 13.17 -6.15 9.03
C ALA A 96 13.77 -7.47 8.47
N PRO A 97 15.03 -7.79 8.78
CA PRO A 97 15.63 -9.05 8.32
C PRO A 97 14.75 -10.25 8.71
N ASN A 98 14.30 -11.01 7.70
CA ASN A 98 13.36 -12.15 7.83
C ASN A 98 11.90 -11.80 8.18
N ASP A 99 11.51 -10.53 8.16
CA ASP A 99 10.14 -10.09 8.40
C ASP A 99 9.30 -10.10 7.11
N LEU A 100 8.91 -11.30 6.68
CA LEU A 100 7.76 -11.44 5.79
C LEU A 100 6.53 -11.78 6.64
N THR A 101 6.15 -10.92 7.57
CA THR A 101 4.94 -11.13 8.37
C THR A 101 3.68 -10.73 7.59
N LEU A 102 2.53 -11.25 8.05
CA LEU A 102 1.22 -10.78 7.59
C LEU A 102 1.09 -9.25 7.71
N LYS A 103 1.67 -8.68 8.78
CA LYS A 103 1.68 -7.23 8.99
C LYS A 103 2.38 -6.53 7.83
N TRP A 104 3.61 -6.96 7.52
CA TRP A 104 4.41 -6.33 6.48
C TRP A 104 3.74 -6.46 5.11
N LEU A 105 3.19 -7.65 4.78
CA LEU A 105 2.47 -7.86 3.53
C LEU A 105 1.24 -6.94 3.40
N LEU A 106 0.49 -6.78 4.49
CA LEU A 106 -0.66 -5.89 4.51
C LEU A 106 -0.21 -4.43 4.33
N ASP A 107 0.84 -4.00 5.03
CA ASP A 107 1.39 -2.66 4.90
C ASP A 107 1.90 -2.40 3.47
N ALA A 108 2.57 -3.37 2.85
CA ALA A 108 3.05 -3.30 1.48
C ALA A 108 1.88 -3.17 0.49
N ALA A 109 0.83 -3.99 0.62
CA ALA A 109 -0.35 -3.93 -0.25
C ALA A 109 -1.06 -2.56 -0.16
N TYR A 110 -1.25 -2.02 1.05
CA TYR A 110 -1.82 -0.68 1.23
C TYR A 110 -0.91 0.40 0.64
N THR A 111 0.41 0.24 0.74
CA THR A 111 1.38 1.19 0.18
C THR A 111 1.35 1.16 -1.35
N VAL A 112 1.31 -0.02 -1.98
CA VAL A 112 1.12 -0.16 -3.43
C VAL A 112 -0.16 0.53 -3.88
N ARG A 113 -1.29 0.28 -3.21
CA ARG A 113 -2.57 0.94 -3.50
C ARG A 113 -2.47 2.46 -3.42
N ASN A 114 -1.80 2.98 -2.39
CA ASN A 114 -1.62 4.43 -2.23
C ASN A 114 -0.74 5.01 -3.34
N ASN A 115 0.36 4.34 -3.68
CA ASN A 115 1.29 4.77 -4.72
C ASN A 115 0.60 4.81 -6.09
N LEU A 116 -0.22 3.79 -6.42
CA LEU A 116 -1.01 3.77 -7.65
C LEU A 116 -2.07 4.87 -7.71
N PHE A 117 -2.55 5.36 -6.56
CA PHE A 117 -3.55 6.44 -6.51
C PHE A 117 -2.92 7.83 -6.62
N HIS A 118 -1.79 8.04 -5.93
CA HIS A 118 -1.14 9.35 -5.84
C HIS A 118 -0.19 9.64 -7.03
N GLY A 119 0.16 8.63 -7.82
CA GLY A 119 0.99 8.78 -9.01
C GLY A 119 2.48 8.79 -8.70
N GLY A 120 3.26 9.42 -9.58
CA GLY A 120 4.72 9.37 -9.60
C GLY A 120 5.40 9.78 -8.29
N LYS A 121 6.58 9.21 -8.05
CA LYS A 121 7.36 9.40 -6.83
C LYS A 121 8.13 10.71 -6.84
N TRP A 122 7.41 11.82 -6.76
CA TRP A 122 7.97 13.17 -6.77
C TRP A 122 8.03 13.76 -5.36
N THR A 123 9.04 14.60 -5.13
CA THR A 123 9.08 15.47 -3.95
C THR A 123 8.26 16.73 -4.21
N ILE A 124 7.35 17.08 -3.31
CA ILE A 124 6.50 18.29 -3.40
C ILE A 124 6.64 19.08 -2.10
N CYS A 125 7.15 20.30 -2.14
CA CYS A 125 7.31 21.17 -0.97
C CYS A 125 6.25 22.29 -0.97
N TYR A 126 5.76 22.64 0.23
CA TYR A 126 4.77 23.69 0.48
C TYR A 126 5.40 24.92 1.15
#